data_AF-A0A3D4QUG9-F1
#
_entry.id   AF-A0A3D4QUG9-F1
#
_cell.length_a   1.000
_cell.length_b   1.000
_cell.length_c   1.000
_cell.angle_alpha   90.00
_cell.angle_beta   90.00
_cell.angle_gamma   90.00
#
_symmetry.space_group_name_H-M   'P 1'
#
loop_
_entity.id
_entity.type
_entity.pdbx_description
1 polymer ?
#
loop_
_entity_poly.entity_id
_entity_poly.type
_entity_poly.pdbx_seq_one_letter_code
_entity_poly.pdbx_strand_id
1 'polypeptide(L)'
;MEIFTLILNITMIAFLARAIFTIAGGFLMSKKVKQAQQNQLEIKEKLKEQNEQLQAHIQSLMVQDDYCGKMVSKEKAFIVRIDNVPHHFCSWDCRQKYLAETATA
;
A
#
# COMPACT_ATOMS: atom_id res chain seq x y z
N MET A 1 40.77 -38.21 -41.70
CA MET A 1 39.93 -38.90 -40.69
C MET A 1 40.27 -38.43 -39.29
N GLU A 2 41.53 -38.47 -38.85
CA GLU A 2 41.93 -38.12 -37.46
C GLU A 2 41.68 -36.68 -37.02
N ILE A 3 41.83 -35.71 -37.93
CA ILE A 3 41.60 -34.29 -37.64
C ILE A 3 40.11 -34.04 -37.30
N PHE A 4 39.20 -34.72 -37.99
CA PHE A 4 37.76 -34.62 -37.72
C PHE A 4 37.40 -35.20 -36.35
N THR A 5 38.03 -36.31 -35.96
CA THR A 5 37.86 -36.93 -34.64
C THR A 5 38.35 -36.01 -33.51
N LEU A 6 39.45 -35.29 -33.73
CA LEU A 6 40.01 -34.33 -32.78
C LEU A 6 39.11 -33.10 -32.60
N ILE A 7 38.58 -32.56 -33.70
CA ILE A 7 37.63 -31.44 -33.67
C ILE A 7 36.30 -31.84 -33.00
N LEU A 8 35.77 -33.02 -33.30
CA LEU A 8 34.56 -33.54 -32.67
C LEU A 8 34.73 -33.69 -31.16
N ASN A 9 35.84 -34.23 -30.69
CA ASN A 9 36.07 -34.37 -29.25
C ASN A 9 36.18 -33.02 -28.52
N ILE A 10 36.87 -32.03 -29.10
CA ILE A 10 37.00 -30.71 -28.49
C ILE A 10 35.64 -29.99 -28.41
N THR A 11 34.85 -30.07 -29.47
CA THR A 11 33.51 -29.46 -29.47
C THR A 11 32.58 -30.15 -28.47
N MET A 12 32.65 -31.48 -28.36
CA MET A 12 31.91 -32.26 -27.36
C MET A 12 32.25 -31.81 -25.93
N ILE A 13 33.54 -31.65 -25.61
CA ILE A 13 34.01 -31.18 -24.30
C ILE A 13 33.53 -29.74 -24.03
N ALA A 14 33.58 -28.86 -25.03
CA ALA A 14 33.12 -27.48 -24.89
C ALA A 14 31.61 -27.38 -24.61
N PHE A 15 30.79 -28.25 -25.23
CA PHE A 15 29.36 -28.33 -24.94
C PHE A 15 29.08 -28.84 -23.52
N LEU A 16 29.82 -29.85 -23.07
CA LEU A 16 29.70 -30.38 -21.70
C LEU A 16 30.08 -29.33 -20.66
N ALA A 17 31.19 -28.61 -20.88
CA ALA A 17 31.61 -27.52 -20.00
C ALA A 17 30.55 -26.40 -19.91
N ARG A 18 29.96 -26.01 -21.05
CA ARG A 18 28.85 -25.03 -21.07
C ARG A 18 27.63 -25.51 -20.29
N ALA A 19 27.20 -26.75 -20.48
CA ALA A 19 26.05 -27.31 -19.78
C ALA A 19 26.24 -27.30 -18.26
N ILE A 20 27.43 -27.70 -17.79
CA ILE A 20 27.78 -27.70 -16.36
C ILE A 20 27.76 -26.27 -15.81
N PHE A 21 28.33 -25.30 -16.53
CA PHE A 21 28.38 -23.90 -16.11
C PHE A 21 26.97 -23.28 -16.00
N THR A 22 26.08 -23.58 -16.94
CA THR A 22 24.69 -23.11 -16.92
C THR A 22 23.91 -23.67 -15.73
N ILE A 23 24.07 -24.96 -15.41
CA ILE A 23 23.37 -25.60 -14.28
C ILE A 23 23.87 -25.04 -12.95
N ALA A 24 25.20 -24.90 -12.79
CA ALA A 24 25.79 -24.33 -11.58
C ALA A 24 25.41 -22.85 -11.37
N GLY A 25 25.42 -22.06 -12.45
CA GLY A 25 24.99 -20.65 -12.42
C GLY A 25 23.52 -20.47 -12.05
N GLY A 26 22.64 -21.33 -12.58
CA GLY A 26 21.20 -21.31 -12.28
C GLY A 26 20.89 -21.59 -10.80
N PHE A 27 21.62 -22.51 -10.17
CA PHE A 27 21.43 -22.84 -8.75
C PHE A 27 21.78 -21.68 -7.82
N LEU A 28 22.86 -20.96 -8.09
CA LEU A 28 23.29 -19.80 -7.30
C LEU A 28 22.31 -18.61 -7.41
N MET A 29 21.78 -18.36 -8.61
CA MET A 29 20.88 -17.23 -8.85
C MET A 29 19.50 -17.43 -8.20
N SER A 30 19.04 -18.67 -8.15
CA SER A 30 17.75 -19.05 -7.56
C SER A 30 17.60 -18.63 -6.09
N LYS A 31 18.70 -18.69 -5.32
CA LYS A 31 18.68 -18.34 -3.89
C LYS A 31 18.54 -16.83 -3.66
N LYS A 32 19.20 -16.01 -4.49
CA LYS A 32 19.12 -14.54 -4.39
C LYS A 32 17.78 -13.98 -4.86
N VAL A 33 17.18 -14.58 -5.90
CA VAL A 33 15.86 -14.18 -6.39
C VAL A 33 14.78 -14.44 -5.34
N LYS A 34 14.78 -15.60 -4.67
CA LYS A 34 13.83 -15.90 -3.60
C LYS A 34 13.94 -14.92 -2.43
N GLN A 35 15.16 -14.56 -2.04
CA GLN A 35 15.39 -13.60 -0.96
C GLN A 35 14.92 -12.18 -1.33
N ALA A 36 15.18 -11.74 -2.56
CA ALA A 36 14.67 -10.45 -3.06
C ALA A 36 13.14 -10.43 -3.10
N GLN A 37 12.51 -11.54 -3.48
CA GLN A 37 11.06 -11.68 -3.53
C GLN A 37 10.42 -11.68 -2.13
N GLN A 38 11.05 -12.32 -1.14
CA GLN A 38 10.59 -12.27 0.26
C GLN A 38 10.70 -10.86 0.85
N ASN A 39 11.81 -10.16 0.63
CA ASN A 39 11.98 -8.77 1.09
C ASN A 39 10.95 -7.84 0.45
N GLN A 40 10.63 -8.03 -0.83
CA GLN A 40 9.58 -7.29 -1.53
C GLN A 40 8.18 -7.53 -0.92
N LEU A 41 7.88 -8.78 -0.55
CA LEU A 41 6.62 -9.12 0.12
C LEU A 41 6.53 -8.47 1.50
N GLU A 42 7.59 -8.55 2.31
CA GLU A 42 7.63 -7.93 3.65
C GLU A 42 7.47 -6.40 3.58
N ILE A 43 8.12 -5.75 2.61
CA ILE A 43 7.94 -4.30 2.38
C ILE A 43 6.50 -3.97 1.99
N LYS A 44 5.89 -4.79 1.12
CA LYS A 44 4.50 -4.59 0.69
C LYS A 44 3.51 -4.76 1.85
N GLU A 45 3.74 -5.75 2.71
CA GLU A 45 2.91 -5.96 3.91
C GLU A 45 3.05 -4.79 4.90
N LYS A 46 4.27 -4.34 5.21
CA LYS A 46 4.50 -3.17 6.06
C LYS A 46 3.87 -1.89 5.50
N LEU A 47 3.93 -1.69 4.19
CA LEU A 47 3.30 -0.54 3.54
C LEU A 47 1.77 -0.60 3.63
N LYS A 48 1.18 -1.80 3.50
CA LYS A 48 -0.26 -2.01 3.67
C LYS A 48 -0.69 -1.68 5.09
N GLU A 49 0.03 -2.19 6.09
CA GLU A 49 -0.24 -1.93 7.50
C GLU A 49 -0.12 -0.43 7.83
N GLN A 50 0.93 0.25 7.37
CA GLN A 50 1.07 1.69 7.56
C GLN A 50 -0.08 2.49 6.91
N ASN A 51 -0.52 2.10 5.72
CA ASN A 51 -1.62 2.77 5.05
C ASN A 51 -2.96 2.54 5.79
N GLU A 52 -3.19 1.33 6.30
CA GLU A 52 -4.37 1.04 7.13
C GLU A 52 -4.36 1.86 8.42
N GLN A 53 -3.22 1.95 9.11
CA GLN A 53 -3.06 2.79 10.29
C GLN A 53 -3.29 4.28 9.99
N LEU A 54 -2.75 4.78 8.87
CA LEU A 54 -2.94 6.16 8.45
C LEU A 54 -4.41 6.46 8.11
N GLN A 55 -5.08 5.54 7.41
CA GLN A 55 -6.50 5.67 7.09
C GLN A 55 -7.37 5.68 8.34
N ALA A 56 -7.11 4.77 9.29
CA ALA A 56 -7.80 4.75 10.58
C ALA A 56 -7.57 6.05 11.36
N HIS A 57 -6.34 6.58 11.35
CA HIS A 57 -6.02 7.86 11.98
C HIS A 57 -6.79 9.02 11.32
N ILE A 58 -6.78 9.12 9.99
CA ILE A 58 -7.53 10.16 9.25
C ILE A 58 -9.02 10.03 9.56
N GLN A 59 -9.58 8.83 9.54
CA GLN A 59 -11.00 8.60 9.84
C GLN A 59 -11.35 9.05 11.26
N SER A 60 -10.47 8.81 12.24
CA SER A 60 -10.65 9.26 13.63
C SER A 60 -10.70 10.78 13.79
N LEU A 61 -10.12 11.53 12.85
CA LEU A 61 -10.10 12.99 12.81
C LEU A 61 -11.26 13.59 12.02
N MET A 62 -12.11 12.78 11.41
CA MET A 62 -13.28 13.26 10.66
C MET A 62 -14.55 13.09 11.51
N VAL A 63 -15.48 14.02 11.33
CA VAL A 63 -16.83 14.00 11.90
C VAL A 63 -17.83 14.30 10.80
N GLN A 64 -19.04 13.79 10.97
CA GLN A 64 -20.13 14.09 10.07
C GLN A 64 -20.77 15.44 10.45
N ASP A 65 -21.14 16.23 9.45
CA ASP A 65 -21.96 17.42 9.63
C ASP A 65 -23.41 17.03 9.97
N ASP A 66 -23.95 17.56 11.07
CA ASP A 66 -25.28 17.19 11.59
C ASP A 66 -26.46 17.73 10.76
N TYR A 67 -26.20 18.61 9.78
CA TYR A 67 -27.21 19.18 8.88
C TYR A 67 -27.17 18.56 7.48
N CYS A 68 -26.02 18.60 6.81
CA CYS A 68 -25.87 18.13 5.42
C CYS A 68 -25.26 16.74 5.29
N GLY A 69 -24.76 16.14 6.39
CA GLY A 69 -24.18 14.80 6.38
C GLY A 69 -22.78 14.70 5.77
N LYS A 70 -22.14 15.83 5.41
CA LYS A 70 -20.79 15.85 4.82
C LYS A 70 -19.73 15.56 5.87
N MET A 71 -18.73 14.76 5.52
CA MET A 71 -17.56 14.52 6.38
C MET A 71 -16.64 15.75 6.40
N VAL A 72 -16.31 16.24 7.59
CA VAL A 72 -15.41 17.38 7.84
C VAL A 72 -14.37 16.99 8.88
N SER A 73 -13.17 17.55 8.78
CA SER A 73 -12.14 17.40 9.82
C SER A 73 -12.62 18.06 11.12
N LYS A 74 -12.46 17.36 12.25
CA LYS A 74 -12.79 17.86 13.61
C LYS A 74 -12.19 19.24 13.88
N GLU A 75 -10.96 19.47 13.42
CA GLU A 75 -10.23 20.73 13.62
C GLU A 75 -10.81 21.90 12.82
N LYS A 76 -11.52 21.60 11.72
CA LYS A 76 -12.11 22.60 10.81
C LYS A 76 -13.63 22.69 10.94
N ALA A 77 -14.24 21.84 11.75
CA ALA A 77 -15.67 21.83 11.96
C ALA A 77 -16.08 23.06 12.78
N PHE A 78 -17.19 23.69 12.38
CA PHE A 78 -17.88 24.65 13.23
C PHE A 78 -18.64 23.87 14.31
N ILE A 79 -18.37 24.16 15.58
CA ILE A 79 -18.94 23.40 16.70
C ILE A 79 -19.91 24.29 17.47
N VAL A 80 -21.09 23.75 17.78
CA VAL A 80 -22.06 24.36 18.68
C VAL A 80 -22.48 23.34 19.73
N ARG A 81 -22.73 23.79 20.96
CA ARG A 81 -23.26 22.93 22.02
C ARG A 81 -24.74 23.25 22.25
N ILE A 82 -25.59 22.25 22.12
CA ILE A 82 -27.03 22.32 22.41
C ILE A 82 -27.33 21.20 23.39
N ASP A 83 -28.00 21.48 24.50
CA ASP A 83 -28.29 20.50 25.56
C ASP A 83 -27.05 19.70 26.02
N ASN A 84 -25.90 20.39 26.09
CA ASN A 84 -24.61 19.83 26.45
C ASN A 84 -24.02 18.81 25.44
N VAL A 85 -24.66 18.62 24.27
CA VAL A 85 -24.18 17.78 23.17
C VAL A 85 -23.45 18.64 22.11
N PRO A 86 -22.22 18.28 21.71
CA PRO A 86 -21.51 18.98 20.65
C PRO A 86 -22.03 18.57 19.26
N HIS A 87 -22.54 19.54 18.52
CA HIS A 87 -22.92 19.42 17.12
C HIS A 87 -21.84 19.99 16.20
N HIS A 88 -21.57 19.28 15.10
CA HIS A 88 -20.49 19.61 14.17
C HIS A 88 -21.05 20.00 12.80
N PHE A 89 -20.45 21.03 12.19
CA PHE A 89 -20.87 21.53 10.89
C PHE A 89 -19.68 21.82 9.98
N CYS A 90 -19.81 21.51 8.70
CA CYS A 90 -18.82 21.73 7.64
C CYS A 90 -18.74 23.19 7.19
N SER A 91 -19.76 24.00 7.49
CA SER A 91 -19.82 25.41 7.12
C SER A 91 -20.66 26.21 8.11
N TRP A 92 -20.43 27.53 8.12
CA TRP A 92 -21.24 28.46 8.89
C TRP A 92 -22.73 28.42 8.49
N ASP A 93 -23.01 28.27 7.20
CA ASP A 93 -24.38 28.22 6.69
C ASP A 93 -25.16 26.99 7.19
N CYS A 94 -24.51 25.81 7.20
CA CYS A 94 -25.12 24.58 7.75
C CYS A 94 -25.45 24.76 9.24
N ARG A 95 -24.53 25.36 10.00
CA ARG A 95 -24.77 25.71 11.41
C ARG A 95 -25.97 26.64 11.58
N GLN A 96 -26.07 27.71 10.77
CA GLN A 96 -27.17 28.67 10.89
C GLN A 96 -28.52 28.04 10.56
N LYS A 97 -28.60 27.24 9.49
CA LYS A 97 -29.83 26.54 9.12
C LYS A 97 -30.28 25.56 10.19
N TYR A 98 -29.35 24.75 10.71
CA TYR A 98 -29.63 23.82 11.80
C TYR A 98 -30.17 24.54 13.04
N LEU A 99 -29.55 25.66 13.45
CA LEU A 99 -30.03 26.46 14.58
C LEU A 99 -31.39 27.11 14.33
N ALA A 100 -31.63 27.60 13.11
CA ALA A 100 -32.92 28.21 12.76
C ALA A 100 -34.06 27.18 12.82
N GLU A 101 -33.83 25.98 12.29
CA GLU A 101 -34.82 24.90 12.29
C GLU A 101 -35.06 24.35 13.71
N THR A 102 -34.01 24.14 14.49
CA THR A 102 -34.10 23.62 15.87
C THR A 102 -34.67 24.61 16.89
N ALA A 103 -34.50 25.92 16.68
CA ALA A 103 -35.11 26.93 17.56
C ALA A 103 -36.63 27.11 17.33
N THR A 104 -37.16 26.56 16.25
CA THR A 104 -38.59 26.64 15.89
C THR A 104 -39.39 25.36 16.17
N ALA A 105 -38.73 24.30 16.65
CA ALA A 105 -39.31 23.02 17.03
C ALA A 105 -39.52 22.95 18.55
#